data_AF-A0A7F5QZM6-F1
#
_entry.id   AF-A0A7F5QZM6-F1
#
_cell.length_a   1.000
_cell.length_b   1.000
_cell.length_c   1.000
_cell.angle_alpha   90.00
_cell.angle_beta   90.00
_cell.angle_gamma   90.00
#
_symmetry.space_group_name_H-M   'P 1'
#
loop_
_entity.id
_entity.type
_entity.pdbx_description
1 polymer ?
#
loop_
_entity_poly.entity_id
_entity_poly.type
_entity_poly.pdbx_seq_one_letter_code
_entity_poly.pdbx_strand_id
1 'polypeptide(L)'
;MFRLAILLHFVLLFAENDAKMALKSGEFDVYSKYMKIIYEKHLNPQDITFCMDCHHRLTDYIPKEIPLIMINSKSKQLQWYQNIKIDSYILDISTETENVLDLLEEMPGWNPRAKFFIMFEGGSVSHLLKQLFAKYITNVVILTPVNISTLKVLTYFPYKNGQLRPKSIKSTTIAIFGDEYLNDTVDLFPDKIPRKWKNATINVMPVYAPPYMMCPTCPSMRGLEFLLLDNVGRCLGIKFKYPNNVSNAWGRKTINGSYTLGMGAVQERKFDLAVGGYHANSPDNVDFDMIYPHMEDNVVVVVHSANVEARWKSTIDIFQFRELSEIFKFIMYLDVTSFDKLNLSQFD
;
A
#
# COMPACT_ATOMS: atom_id res chain seq x y z
N MET A 1 -16.46 -9.58 -9.51
CA MET A 1 -17.61 -9.13 -10.33
C MET A 1 -17.71 -7.60 -10.41
N PHE A 2 -17.67 -6.84 -9.30
CA PHE A 2 -17.70 -5.36 -9.34
C PHE A 2 -16.47 -4.68 -9.99
N ARG A 3 -15.26 -5.24 -9.89
CA ARG A 3 -14.05 -4.66 -10.54
C ARG A 3 -14.10 -4.69 -12.08
N LEU A 4 -14.72 -5.72 -12.67
CA LEU A 4 -14.77 -5.92 -14.13
C LEU A 4 -15.75 -4.94 -14.82
N ALA A 5 -16.83 -4.57 -14.13
CA ALA A 5 -17.87 -3.70 -14.67
C ALA A 5 -17.40 -2.24 -14.88
N ILE A 6 -16.41 -1.78 -14.10
CA ILE A 6 -15.84 -0.43 -14.21
C ILE A 6 -14.87 -0.34 -15.40
N LEU A 7 -14.17 -1.43 -15.74
CA LEU A 7 -13.23 -1.49 -16.86
C LEU A 7 -13.92 -1.51 -18.24
N LEU A 8 -15.12 -2.11 -18.33
CA LEU A 8 -15.87 -2.23 -19.59
C LEU A 8 -16.32 -0.88 -20.17
N HIS A 9 -16.32 0.21 -19.40
CA HIS A 9 -16.64 1.55 -19.90
C HIS A 9 -15.44 2.27 -20.55
N PHE A 10 -14.21 1.75 -20.44
CA PHE A 10 -12.98 2.44 -20.88
C PHE A 10 -12.32 1.84 -22.13
N VAL A 11 -12.87 0.76 -22.71
CA VAL A 11 -12.27 0.03 -23.86
C VAL A 11 -12.47 0.74 -25.21
N LEU A 12 -13.15 1.89 -25.27
CA LEU A 12 -13.32 2.64 -26.51
C LEU A 12 -12.80 4.06 -26.34
N LEU A 13 -11.56 4.31 -26.78
CA LEU A 13 -11.14 5.52 -27.48
C LEU A 13 -9.65 5.41 -27.88
N PHE A 14 -9.35 5.87 -29.10
CA PHE A 14 -8.04 6.04 -29.73
C PHE A 14 -7.47 4.87 -30.54
N ALA A 15 -7.93 4.81 -31.80
CA ALA A 15 -7.11 4.38 -32.92
C ALA A 15 -6.97 5.58 -33.87
N GLU A 16 -5.77 6.17 -33.99
CA GLU A 16 -5.33 6.82 -35.23
C GLU A 16 -3.83 7.20 -35.21
N ASN A 17 -3.19 6.82 -36.32
CA ASN A 17 -1.99 7.35 -36.98
C ASN A 17 -0.56 7.01 -36.50
N ASP A 18 0.02 6.06 -37.25
CA ASP A 18 1.35 6.03 -37.90
C ASP A 18 2.64 6.25 -37.11
N ALA A 19 3.51 5.21 -37.14
CA ALA A 19 4.79 5.28 -37.87
C ALA A 19 5.44 3.89 -38.03
N LYS A 20 5.94 3.63 -39.24
CA LYS A 20 6.65 2.42 -39.67
C LYS A 20 7.99 2.24 -38.96
N MET A 21 8.10 1.21 -38.12
CA MET A 21 9.36 0.51 -37.88
C MET A 21 9.17 -0.92 -38.41
N ALA A 22 9.49 -1.12 -39.69
CA ALA A 22 9.39 -2.42 -40.33
C ALA A 22 10.59 -3.29 -39.91
N LEU A 23 10.49 -3.93 -38.75
CA LEU A 23 11.32 -5.09 -38.42
C LEU A 23 11.01 -6.20 -39.45
N LYS A 24 12.06 -6.86 -39.96
CA LYS A 24 11.96 -7.76 -41.12
C LYS A 24 10.99 -8.92 -40.86
N SER A 25 10.08 -9.14 -41.80
CA SER A 25 8.89 -10.02 -41.68
C SER A 25 9.17 -11.51 -41.45
N GLY A 26 10.42 -11.96 -41.39
CA GLY A 26 10.80 -13.35 -41.11
C GLY A 26 11.27 -13.60 -39.68
N GLU A 27 11.60 -12.56 -38.90
CA GLU A 27 12.20 -12.73 -37.56
C GLU A 27 11.17 -12.93 -36.42
N PHE A 28 9.87 -12.97 -36.75
CA PHE A 28 8.78 -12.81 -35.78
C PHE A 28 7.99 -14.06 -35.38
N ASP A 29 8.09 -15.16 -36.11
CA ASP A 29 7.19 -16.31 -35.91
C ASP A 29 7.44 -17.04 -34.58
N VAL A 30 8.67 -16.98 -34.11
CA VAL A 30 9.09 -17.58 -32.85
C VAL A 30 8.78 -16.63 -31.68
N TYR A 31 8.99 -15.33 -31.88
CA TYR A 31 8.70 -14.31 -30.86
C TYR A 31 7.22 -14.30 -30.49
N SER A 32 6.34 -14.29 -31.49
CA SER A 32 4.88 -14.34 -31.32
C SER A 32 4.42 -15.57 -30.54
N LYS A 33 4.96 -16.74 -30.92
CA LYS A 33 4.63 -18.03 -30.31
C LYS A 33 4.95 -18.05 -28.82
N TYR A 34 6.16 -17.64 -28.42
CA TYR A 34 6.55 -17.69 -27.00
C TYR A 34 5.88 -16.62 -26.16
N MET A 35 5.67 -15.41 -26.70
CA MET A 35 4.97 -14.33 -26.00
C MET A 35 3.55 -14.74 -25.62
N LYS A 36 2.82 -15.34 -26.58
CA LYS A 36 1.47 -15.85 -26.34
C LYS A 36 1.45 -16.88 -25.22
N ILE A 37 2.36 -17.85 -25.24
CA ILE A 37 2.45 -18.89 -24.19
C ILE A 37 2.76 -18.25 -22.82
N ILE A 38 3.70 -17.31 -22.75
CA ILE A 38 4.05 -16.62 -21.51
C ILE A 38 2.84 -15.87 -20.94
N TYR A 39 2.11 -15.15 -21.79
CA TYR A 39 0.96 -14.36 -21.38
C TYR A 39 -0.23 -15.22 -20.96
N GLU A 40 -0.58 -16.26 -21.74
CA GLU A 40 -1.63 -17.22 -21.39
C GLU A 40 -1.38 -17.88 -20.02
N LYS A 41 -0.11 -18.12 -19.67
CA LYS A 41 0.26 -18.80 -18.44
C LYS A 41 0.36 -17.87 -17.23
N HIS A 42 0.82 -16.64 -17.41
CA HIS A 42 1.22 -15.77 -16.30
C HIS A 42 0.35 -14.53 -16.09
N LEU A 43 -0.48 -14.16 -17.07
CA LEU A 43 -1.52 -13.14 -16.90
C LEU A 43 -2.81 -13.82 -16.41
N ASN A 44 -3.46 -13.20 -15.43
CA ASN A 44 -4.74 -13.68 -14.93
C ASN A 44 -5.86 -12.80 -15.53
N PRO A 45 -6.97 -13.38 -16.02
CA PRO A 45 -8.13 -12.61 -16.50
C PRO A 45 -8.75 -11.65 -15.46
N GLN A 46 -8.45 -11.84 -14.18
CA GLN A 46 -8.88 -10.93 -13.11
C GLN A 46 -7.91 -9.77 -12.85
N ASP A 47 -6.67 -9.88 -13.34
CA ASP A 47 -5.61 -8.90 -13.15
C ASP A 47 -5.79 -7.74 -14.14
N ILE A 48 -5.59 -6.52 -13.67
CA ILE A 48 -5.58 -5.34 -14.54
C ILE A 48 -4.22 -5.27 -15.21
N THR A 49 -4.22 -5.50 -16.53
CA THR A 49 -3.00 -5.48 -17.32
C THR A 49 -2.87 -4.17 -18.07
N PHE A 50 -1.69 -3.58 -18.00
CA PHE A 50 -1.36 -2.31 -18.60
C PHE A 50 -0.35 -2.52 -19.72
N CYS A 51 -0.61 -1.93 -20.89
CA CYS A 51 0.29 -1.96 -22.04
C CYS A 51 0.68 -0.53 -22.41
N MET A 52 1.96 -0.19 -22.33
CA MET A 52 2.44 1.14 -22.74
C MET A 52 3.16 1.09 -24.07
N ASP A 53 2.75 1.96 -24.99
CA ASP A 53 3.32 2.06 -26.34
C ASP A 53 3.42 0.71 -27.07
N CYS A 54 2.56 -0.23 -26.68
CA CYS A 54 2.52 -1.54 -27.29
C CYS A 54 2.11 -1.40 -28.75
N HIS A 55 2.99 -1.82 -29.64
CA HIS A 55 2.65 -1.92 -31.05
C HIS A 55 1.41 -2.82 -31.20
N HIS A 56 0.53 -2.53 -32.17
CA HIS A 56 -0.67 -3.33 -32.46
C HIS A 56 -0.43 -4.86 -32.58
N ARG A 57 0.82 -5.29 -32.81
CA ARG A 57 1.18 -6.71 -32.89
C ARG A 57 1.37 -7.36 -31.51
N LEU A 58 1.79 -6.61 -30.50
CA LEU A 58 1.94 -7.13 -29.14
C LEU A 58 0.59 -7.46 -28.52
N THR A 59 -0.42 -6.66 -28.83
CA THR A 59 -1.79 -6.87 -28.35
C THR A 59 -2.41 -8.14 -28.92
N ASP A 60 -1.98 -8.59 -30.10
CA ASP A 60 -2.46 -9.84 -30.71
C ASP A 60 -2.01 -11.09 -29.94
N TYR A 61 -0.97 -10.98 -29.11
CA TYR A 61 -0.45 -12.08 -28.30
C TYR A 61 -1.07 -12.15 -26.91
N ILE A 62 -1.79 -11.10 -26.50
CA ILE A 62 -2.46 -11.06 -25.20
C ILE A 62 -3.81 -11.79 -25.34
N PRO A 63 -4.13 -12.74 -24.44
CA PRO A 63 -5.42 -13.43 -24.49
C PRO A 63 -6.58 -12.43 -24.39
N LYS A 64 -7.64 -12.66 -25.17
CA LYS A 64 -8.77 -11.72 -25.28
C LYS A 64 -9.55 -11.56 -23.98
N GLU A 65 -9.40 -12.52 -23.08
CA GLU A 65 -10.01 -12.55 -21.76
C GLU A 65 -9.29 -11.64 -20.75
N ILE A 66 -8.07 -11.17 -21.06
CA ILE A 66 -7.31 -10.29 -20.18
C ILE A 66 -7.79 -8.84 -20.37
N PRO A 67 -8.25 -8.16 -19.30
CA PRO A 67 -8.57 -6.75 -19.38
C PRO A 67 -7.29 -5.94 -19.58
N LEU A 68 -7.18 -5.30 -20.75
CA LEU A 68 -6.01 -4.54 -21.16
C LEU A 68 -6.31 -3.04 -21.21
N ILE A 69 -5.51 -2.25 -20.49
CA ILE A 69 -5.49 -0.80 -20.61
C ILE A 69 -4.30 -0.43 -21.49
N MET A 70 -4.58 0.12 -22.67
CA MET A 70 -3.54 0.63 -23.57
C MET A 70 -3.32 2.11 -23.35
N ILE A 71 -2.06 2.50 -23.16
CA ILE A 71 -1.68 3.91 -23.04
C ILE A 71 -0.60 4.23 -24.04
N ASN A 72 -0.85 5.29 -24.79
CA ASN A 72 0.15 5.95 -25.60
C ASN A 72 0.87 6.98 -24.72
N SER A 73 2.20 6.93 -24.64
CA SER A 73 3.00 7.88 -23.84
C SER A 73 2.80 9.34 -24.25
N LYS A 74 2.28 9.59 -25.46
CA LYS A 74 1.92 10.93 -25.95
C LYS A 74 0.55 11.42 -25.47
N SER A 75 -0.30 10.53 -24.97
CA SER A 75 -1.63 10.89 -24.47
C SER A 75 -1.54 11.36 -23.02
N LYS A 76 -1.89 12.63 -22.77
CA LYS A 76 -1.78 13.26 -21.44
C LYS A 76 -3.02 13.11 -20.56
N GLN A 77 -4.08 12.45 -21.03
CA GLN A 77 -5.34 12.37 -20.30
C GLN A 77 -5.83 10.94 -20.22
N LEU A 78 -5.66 10.33 -19.04
CA LEU A 78 -6.48 9.22 -18.60
C LEU A 78 -7.25 9.62 -17.34
N GLN A 79 -8.56 9.37 -17.38
CA GLN A 79 -9.36 9.39 -16.16
C GLN A 79 -9.16 8.05 -15.46
N TRP A 80 -8.41 8.07 -14.36
CA TRP A 80 -8.17 6.90 -13.53
C TRP A 80 -9.10 6.88 -12.33
N TYR A 81 -9.70 5.73 -12.03
CA TYR A 81 -10.44 5.58 -10.78
C TYR A 81 -9.47 5.47 -9.60
N GLN A 82 -9.69 6.31 -8.59
CA GLN A 82 -8.86 6.33 -7.39
C GLN A 82 -8.77 4.93 -6.77
N ASN A 83 -7.57 4.56 -6.31
CA ASN A 83 -7.27 3.35 -5.53
C ASN A 83 -7.18 2.02 -6.29
N ILE A 84 -7.28 2.01 -7.62
CA ILE A 84 -7.02 0.80 -8.41
C ILE A 84 -5.54 0.74 -8.78
N LYS A 85 -4.82 -0.25 -8.26
CA LYS A 85 -3.43 -0.57 -8.61
C LYS A 85 -3.40 -1.54 -9.80
N ILE A 86 -2.46 -1.34 -10.70
CA ILE A 86 -2.22 -2.24 -11.84
C ILE A 86 -1.54 -3.52 -11.34
N ASP A 87 -1.92 -4.67 -11.87
CA ASP A 87 -1.40 -5.98 -11.44
C ASP A 87 -0.26 -6.46 -12.34
N SER A 88 -0.29 -6.10 -13.63
CA SER A 88 0.72 -6.47 -14.61
C SER A 88 1.00 -5.33 -15.60
N TYR A 89 2.26 -5.14 -15.97
CA TYR A 89 2.72 -4.19 -16.97
C TYR A 89 3.41 -4.94 -18.11
N ILE A 90 3.05 -4.59 -19.35
CA ILE A 90 3.71 -5.02 -20.57
C ILE A 90 4.33 -3.78 -21.21
N LEU A 91 5.66 -3.76 -21.29
CA LEU A 91 6.44 -2.62 -21.75
C LEU A 91 7.33 -3.04 -22.91
N ASP A 92 7.32 -2.26 -23.99
CA ASP A 92 8.31 -2.32 -25.06
C ASP A 92 9.31 -1.18 -24.85
N ILE A 93 10.54 -1.52 -24.46
CA ILE A 93 11.57 -0.53 -24.12
C ILE A 93 12.80 -0.72 -25.00
N SER A 94 12.59 -0.64 -26.31
CA SER A 94 13.63 -0.77 -27.33
C SER A 94 14.48 0.48 -27.52
N THR A 95 14.02 1.68 -27.14
CA THR A 95 14.74 2.94 -27.45
C THR A 95 14.87 3.96 -26.32
N GLU A 96 13.90 4.10 -25.39
CA GLU A 96 13.93 5.14 -24.34
C GLU A 96 13.38 4.64 -22.99
N THR A 97 14.26 4.18 -22.09
CA THR A 97 13.87 3.57 -20.81
C THR A 97 13.45 4.55 -19.71
N GLU A 98 14.06 5.74 -19.63
CA GLU A 98 13.86 6.68 -18.52
C GLU A 98 12.49 7.36 -18.58
N ASN A 99 12.14 7.89 -19.75
CA ASN A 99 10.89 8.61 -19.98
C ASN A 99 9.64 7.75 -19.69
N VAL A 100 9.72 6.46 -20.03
CA VAL A 100 8.65 5.48 -19.83
C VAL A 100 8.41 5.22 -18.34
N LEU A 101 9.46 4.92 -17.58
CA LEU A 101 9.33 4.57 -16.17
C LEU A 101 8.92 5.78 -15.31
N ASP A 102 9.42 6.97 -15.65
CA ASP A 102 9.02 8.21 -14.96
C ASP A 102 7.54 8.52 -15.20
N LEU A 103 7.05 8.38 -16.44
CA LEU A 103 5.63 8.53 -16.77
C LEU A 103 4.76 7.55 -15.97
N LEU A 104 5.17 6.29 -15.86
CA LEU A 104 4.43 5.27 -15.12
C LEU A 104 4.36 5.58 -13.61
N GLU A 105 5.43 6.11 -13.01
CA GLU A 105 5.45 6.47 -11.59
C GLU A 105 4.49 7.64 -11.27
N GLU A 106 4.27 8.54 -12.24
CA GLU A 106 3.31 9.64 -12.11
C GLU A 106 1.84 9.18 -12.22
N MET A 107 1.59 7.96 -12.68
CA MET A 107 0.23 7.45 -12.87
C MET A 107 -0.44 7.06 -11.54
N PRO A 108 -1.74 7.37 -11.34
CA PRO A 108 -2.46 7.00 -10.12
C PRO A 108 -2.51 5.48 -9.86
N GLY A 109 -2.45 4.67 -10.92
CA GLY A 109 -2.43 3.20 -10.86
C GLY A 109 -1.06 2.58 -10.61
N TRP A 110 -0.01 3.39 -10.42
CA TRP A 110 1.36 2.93 -10.25
C TRP A 110 1.50 1.88 -9.16
N ASN A 111 2.04 0.72 -9.54
CA ASN A 111 2.31 -0.40 -8.65
C ASN A 111 3.68 -1.02 -8.95
N PRO A 112 4.73 -0.67 -8.21
CA PRO A 112 6.06 -1.25 -8.43
C PRO A 112 6.15 -2.75 -8.08
N ARG A 113 5.13 -3.31 -7.40
CA ARG A 113 5.07 -4.73 -7.02
C ARG A 113 4.38 -5.61 -8.07
N ALA A 114 3.76 -5.00 -9.09
CA ALA A 114 3.14 -5.70 -10.19
C ALA A 114 4.13 -6.59 -10.96
N LYS A 115 3.61 -7.45 -11.84
CA LYS A 115 4.43 -8.23 -12.76
C LYS A 115 4.82 -7.38 -13.96
N PHE A 116 6.11 -7.18 -14.19
CA PHE A 116 6.61 -6.43 -15.35
C PHE A 116 7.15 -7.40 -16.41
N PHE A 117 6.50 -7.42 -17.57
CA PHE A 117 6.98 -8.05 -18.79
C PHE A 117 7.62 -6.97 -19.66
N ILE A 118 8.93 -7.00 -19.79
CA ILE A 118 9.69 -5.97 -20.49
C ILE A 118 10.34 -6.59 -21.72
N MET A 119 9.95 -6.13 -22.89
CA MET A 119 10.70 -6.39 -24.10
C MET A 119 11.85 -5.42 -24.18
N PHE A 120 13.04 -5.97 -24.37
CA PHE A 120 14.26 -5.19 -24.37
C PHE A 120 15.17 -5.61 -25.52
N GLU A 121 15.28 -4.71 -26.50
CA GLU A 121 16.11 -4.87 -27.69
C GLU A 121 17.22 -3.82 -27.69
N GLY A 122 18.47 -4.27 -27.62
CA GLY A 122 19.63 -3.38 -27.60
C GLY A 122 19.90 -2.74 -26.23
N GLY A 123 21.14 -2.30 -26.01
CA GLY A 123 21.54 -1.61 -24.78
C GLY A 123 22.00 -2.50 -23.62
N SER A 124 22.30 -1.86 -22.48
CA SER A 124 22.84 -2.53 -21.30
C SER A 124 21.73 -2.96 -20.34
N VAL A 125 21.46 -4.26 -20.26
CA VAL A 125 20.51 -4.84 -19.29
C VAL A 125 20.83 -4.41 -17.85
N SER A 126 22.12 -4.25 -17.49
CA SER A 126 22.49 -3.80 -16.15
C SER A 126 22.04 -2.35 -15.87
N HIS A 127 22.01 -1.49 -16.89
CA HIS A 127 21.52 -0.12 -16.76
C HIS A 127 20.00 -0.10 -16.55
N LEU A 128 19.25 -0.83 -17.38
CA LEU A 128 17.80 -1.00 -17.22
C LEU A 128 17.46 -1.53 -15.81
N LEU A 129 18.16 -2.57 -15.35
CA LEU A 129 17.93 -3.14 -14.02
C LEU A 129 18.19 -2.15 -12.88
N LYS A 130 19.17 -1.24 -13.03
CA LYS A 130 19.40 -0.15 -12.06
C LYS A 130 18.24 0.85 -12.04
N GLN A 131 17.71 1.22 -13.20
CA GLN A 131 16.55 2.11 -13.31
C GLN A 131 15.31 1.47 -12.68
N LEU A 132 15.01 0.22 -13.04
CA LEU A 132 13.89 -0.53 -12.46
C LEU A 132 14.01 -0.63 -10.93
N PHE A 133 15.19 -0.99 -10.43
CA PHE A 133 15.43 -1.08 -9.00
C PHE A 133 15.33 0.28 -8.28
N ALA A 134 15.76 1.37 -8.94
CA ALA A 134 15.60 2.72 -8.40
C ALA A 134 14.12 3.14 -8.26
N LYS A 135 13.20 2.46 -8.95
CA LYS A 135 11.75 2.62 -8.82
C LYS A 135 11.10 1.51 -7.98
N TYR A 136 11.90 0.72 -7.25
CA TYR A 136 11.46 -0.44 -6.45
C TYR A 136 10.80 -1.58 -7.25
N ILE A 137 10.98 -1.60 -8.57
CA ILE A 137 10.40 -2.59 -9.46
C ILE A 137 11.23 -3.86 -9.41
N THR A 138 10.76 -4.87 -8.68
CA THR A 138 11.52 -6.11 -8.46
C THR A 138 10.98 -7.29 -9.24
N ASN A 139 9.66 -7.39 -9.44
CA ASN A 139 8.99 -8.49 -10.13
C ASN A 139 9.05 -8.32 -11.66
N VAL A 140 10.23 -8.55 -12.23
CA VAL A 140 10.54 -8.28 -13.64
C VAL A 140 10.90 -9.55 -14.39
N VAL A 141 10.37 -9.68 -15.59
CA VAL A 141 10.79 -10.59 -16.65
C VAL A 141 11.21 -9.75 -17.85
N ILE A 142 12.49 -9.84 -18.22
CA ILE A 142 13.04 -9.18 -19.40
C ILE A 142 13.15 -10.22 -20.51
N LEU A 143 12.55 -9.90 -21.66
CA LEU A 143 12.51 -10.72 -22.85
C LEU A 143 13.46 -10.09 -23.86
N THR A 144 14.53 -10.80 -24.18
CA THR A 144 15.58 -10.31 -25.09
C THR A 144 15.78 -11.32 -26.21
N PRO A 145 15.54 -10.95 -27.48
CA PRO A 145 15.83 -11.83 -28.60
C PRO A 145 17.34 -12.04 -28.73
N VAL A 146 17.77 -13.30 -28.88
CA VAL A 146 19.17 -13.66 -29.15
C VAL A 146 19.41 -13.80 -30.64
N ASN A 147 18.45 -14.42 -31.33
CA ASN A 147 18.37 -14.57 -32.77
C ASN A 147 16.90 -14.76 -33.16
N ILE A 148 16.66 -15.05 -34.45
CA ILE A 148 15.32 -15.22 -35.04
C ILE A 148 14.49 -16.31 -34.35
N SER A 149 15.13 -17.38 -33.84
CA SER A 149 14.46 -18.53 -33.25
C SER A 149 14.64 -18.66 -31.74
N THR A 150 15.36 -17.74 -31.10
CA THR A 150 15.78 -17.88 -29.71
C THR A 150 15.44 -16.65 -28.89
N LEU A 151 14.58 -16.82 -27.88
CA LEU A 151 14.21 -15.79 -26.92
C LEU A 151 14.85 -16.08 -25.56
N LYS A 152 15.63 -15.13 -25.04
CA LYS A 152 16.21 -15.24 -23.71
C LYS A 152 15.33 -14.54 -22.69
N VAL A 153 15.00 -15.26 -21.62
CA VAL A 153 14.26 -14.73 -20.49
C VAL A 153 15.21 -14.46 -19.34
N LEU A 154 15.26 -13.19 -18.95
CA LEU A 154 16.13 -12.69 -17.92
C LEU A 154 15.29 -12.17 -16.75
N THR A 155 15.83 -12.31 -15.55
CA THR A 155 15.33 -11.64 -14.36
C THR A 155 16.51 -11.15 -13.52
N TYR A 156 16.26 -10.67 -12.32
CA TYR A 156 17.31 -10.34 -11.37
C TYR A 156 16.84 -10.52 -9.93
N PHE A 157 17.81 -10.67 -9.02
CA PHE A 157 17.60 -10.89 -7.58
C PHE A 157 18.34 -9.80 -6.79
N PRO A 158 17.74 -8.61 -6.61
CA PRO A 158 18.43 -7.47 -6.00
C PRO A 158 18.87 -7.76 -4.56
N TYR A 159 18.10 -8.57 -3.84
CA TYR A 159 18.29 -8.81 -2.42
C TYR A 159 18.99 -10.15 -2.10
N LYS A 160 19.52 -10.88 -3.08
CA LYS A 160 20.12 -12.22 -2.89
C LYS A 160 21.19 -12.27 -1.79
N ASN A 161 21.89 -11.15 -1.57
CA ASN A 161 22.94 -11.02 -0.56
C ASN A 161 22.47 -10.37 0.76
N GLY A 162 21.17 -10.16 0.95
CA GLY A 162 20.62 -9.45 2.11
C GLY A 162 20.94 -7.96 2.12
N GLN A 163 21.31 -7.39 0.98
CA GLN A 163 21.62 -5.97 0.85
C GLN A 163 20.36 -5.22 0.40
N LEU A 164 19.96 -4.18 1.14
CA LEU A 164 18.82 -3.33 0.76
C LEU A 164 19.13 -2.45 -0.46
N ARG A 165 20.40 -2.08 -0.65
CA ARG A 165 20.88 -1.18 -1.71
C ARG A 165 22.15 -1.77 -2.34
N PRO A 166 22.04 -2.81 -3.17
CA PRO A 166 23.21 -3.45 -3.78
C PRO A 166 23.95 -2.47 -4.70
N LYS A 167 25.29 -2.43 -4.61
CA LYS A 167 26.14 -1.58 -5.49
C LYS A 167 26.13 -2.05 -6.95
N SER A 168 25.90 -3.33 -7.17
CA SER A 168 25.88 -3.94 -8.50
C SER A 168 24.65 -4.82 -8.65
N ILE A 169 23.91 -4.62 -9.73
CA ILE A 169 22.75 -5.43 -10.10
C ILE A 169 23.11 -6.22 -11.35
N LYS A 170 22.95 -7.54 -11.28
CA LYS A 170 23.24 -8.49 -12.36
C LYS A 170 21.96 -9.20 -12.77
N SER A 171 21.78 -9.38 -14.07
CA SER A 171 20.73 -10.24 -14.60
C SER A 171 21.05 -11.71 -14.33
N THR A 172 20.00 -12.53 -14.32
CA THR A 172 20.02 -13.98 -14.21
C THR A 172 19.14 -14.52 -15.31
N THR A 173 19.67 -15.42 -16.15
CA THR A 173 18.87 -16.12 -17.15
C THR A 173 18.03 -17.18 -16.45
N ILE A 174 16.72 -17.14 -16.64
CA ILE A 174 15.79 -18.12 -16.06
C ILE A 174 15.28 -19.12 -17.09
N ALA A 175 15.18 -18.70 -18.35
CA ALA A 175 14.84 -19.57 -19.46
C ALA A 175 15.50 -19.08 -20.75
N ILE A 176 15.71 -20.01 -21.67
CA ILE A 176 16.06 -19.75 -23.05
C ILE A 176 15.05 -20.56 -23.85
N PHE A 177 14.22 -19.89 -24.63
CA PHE A 177 13.29 -20.53 -25.54
C PHE A 177 13.93 -20.63 -26.91
N GLY A 178 14.07 -21.85 -27.41
CA GLY A 178 14.46 -22.22 -28.78
C GLY A 178 13.62 -23.43 -29.19
N ASP A 179 13.83 -23.99 -30.39
CA ASP A 179 12.97 -25.02 -31.04
C ASP A 179 12.54 -26.25 -30.20
N GLU A 180 13.03 -26.41 -28.98
CA GLU A 180 12.58 -27.40 -28.00
C GLU A 180 11.69 -26.80 -26.88
N TYR A 181 10.69 -27.60 -26.50
CA TYR A 181 9.56 -27.28 -25.64
C TYR A 181 9.85 -26.35 -24.44
N LEU A 182 8.90 -25.44 -24.22
CA LEU A 182 8.80 -24.65 -22.99
C LEU A 182 8.77 -25.63 -21.80
N ASN A 183 9.80 -25.61 -20.95
CA ASN A 183 9.75 -26.43 -19.75
C ASN A 183 8.70 -25.81 -18.82
N ASP A 184 7.53 -26.44 -18.74
CA ASP A 184 6.36 -25.90 -18.05
C ASP A 184 6.56 -25.67 -16.55
N THR A 185 7.69 -26.09 -16.01
CA THR A 185 8.04 -25.96 -14.60
C THR A 185 8.75 -24.65 -14.24
N VAL A 186 9.13 -23.80 -15.20
CA VAL A 186 9.90 -22.58 -14.91
C VAL A 186 8.99 -21.49 -14.35
N ASP A 187 9.25 -21.08 -13.11
CA ASP A 187 8.64 -19.90 -12.51
C ASP A 187 9.32 -18.63 -13.03
N LEU A 188 8.56 -17.81 -13.77
CA LEU A 188 9.07 -16.56 -14.32
C LEU A 188 9.18 -15.44 -13.28
N PHE A 189 8.44 -15.53 -12.17
CA PHE A 189 8.42 -14.55 -11.10
C PHE A 189 8.76 -15.20 -9.75
N PRO A 190 9.96 -15.80 -9.63
CA PRO A 190 10.36 -16.47 -8.39
C PRO A 190 10.47 -15.47 -7.25
N ASP A 191 10.26 -15.94 -6.01
CA ASP A 191 10.39 -15.11 -4.82
C ASP A 191 11.80 -14.50 -4.73
N LYS A 192 11.83 -13.15 -4.70
CA LYS A 192 13.06 -12.35 -4.70
C LYS A 192 13.40 -11.80 -3.33
N ILE A 193 12.51 -11.94 -2.36
CA ILE A 193 12.64 -11.38 -1.03
C ILE A 193 13.27 -12.44 -0.13
N PRO A 194 14.46 -12.18 0.44
CA PRO A 194 15.10 -13.16 1.30
C PRO A 194 14.32 -13.29 2.61
N ARG A 195 14.20 -14.53 3.11
CA ARG A 195 13.62 -14.80 4.43
C ARG A 195 14.43 -14.19 5.58
N LYS A 196 15.73 -13.94 5.37
CA LYS A 196 16.64 -13.31 6.35
C LYS A 196 17.54 -12.28 5.67
N TRP A 197 17.72 -11.14 6.32
CA TRP A 197 18.37 -9.95 5.76
C TRP A 197 19.80 -9.72 6.24
N LYS A 198 20.44 -10.71 6.88
CA LYS A 198 21.89 -10.69 7.21
C LYS A 198 22.39 -9.39 7.86
N ASN A 199 21.63 -8.85 8.81
CA ASN A 199 21.89 -7.58 9.51
C ASN A 199 21.80 -6.32 8.64
N ALA A 200 20.96 -6.33 7.60
CA ALA A 200 20.66 -5.13 6.83
C ALA A 200 20.15 -4.01 7.74
N THR A 201 20.54 -2.77 7.45
CA THR A 201 20.12 -1.61 8.26
C THR A 201 19.02 -0.83 7.54
N ILE A 202 17.86 -0.70 8.17
CA ILE A 202 16.72 0.11 7.72
C ILE A 202 16.71 1.41 8.51
N ASN A 203 16.67 2.54 7.82
CA ASN A 203 16.56 3.86 8.45
C ASN A 203 15.09 4.16 8.71
N VAL A 204 14.73 4.36 9.97
CA VAL A 204 13.35 4.58 10.40
C VAL A 204 13.17 6.03 10.77
N MET A 205 12.12 6.67 10.24
CA MET A 205 11.64 7.97 10.68
C MET A 205 10.61 7.78 11.81
N PRO A 206 11.00 7.96 13.09
CA PRO A 206 10.06 7.93 14.19
C PRO A 206 9.24 9.22 14.22
N VAL A 207 7.92 9.07 14.31
CA VAL A 207 6.97 10.15 14.62
C VAL A 207 6.57 9.99 16.08
N TYR A 208 6.76 11.03 16.89
CA TYR A 208 6.36 11.01 18.29
C TYR A 208 4.84 10.97 18.42
N ALA A 209 4.33 9.83 18.89
CA ALA A 209 2.92 9.57 19.07
C ALA A 209 2.74 8.53 20.19
N PRO A 210 2.56 8.95 21.45
CA PRO A 210 2.27 8.02 22.54
C PRO A 210 0.94 7.29 22.31
N PRO A 211 0.84 5.98 22.63
CA PRO A 211 1.87 5.10 23.21
C PRO A 211 2.75 4.39 22.16
N TYR A 212 2.53 4.62 20.87
CA TYR A 212 3.17 3.93 19.74
C TYR A 212 4.68 4.17 19.70
N MET A 213 5.08 5.43 19.69
CA MET A 213 6.46 5.88 19.62
C MET A 213 6.67 6.97 20.64
N MET A 214 7.47 6.67 21.65
CA MET A 214 7.71 7.53 22.79
C MET A 214 9.18 7.93 22.87
N CYS A 215 9.34 9.21 23.18
CA CYS A 215 10.51 9.86 23.74
C CYS A 215 11.47 10.57 22.75
N PRO A 216 11.21 11.85 22.45
CA PRO A 216 12.08 12.75 21.70
C PRO A 216 13.40 13.08 22.43
N THR A 217 13.44 12.87 23.75
CA THR A 217 14.51 13.38 24.65
C THR A 217 15.11 12.30 25.56
N CYS A 218 14.73 11.03 25.39
CA CYS A 218 15.22 9.95 26.25
C CYS A 218 16.58 9.44 25.79
N PRO A 219 17.36 8.82 26.70
CA PRO A 219 18.56 8.05 26.35
C PRO A 219 18.30 6.87 25.41
N SER A 220 17.05 6.39 25.33
CA SER A 220 16.65 5.23 24.54
C SER A 220 15.22 5.42 24.00
N MET A 221 15.00 5.06 22.73
CA MET A 221 13.66 5.00 22.13
C MET A 221 12.77 4.00 22.89
N ARG A 222 11.49 4.34 23.06
CA ARG A 222 10.48 3.49 23.71
C ARG A 222 9.18 3.54 22.92
N GLY A 223 8.25 2.65 23.25
CA GLY A 223 6.92 2.60 22.63
C GLY A 223 6.59 1.25 22.03
N LEU A 224 5.32 1.04 21.74
CA LEU A 224 4.82 -0.21 21.20
C LEU A 224 5.46 -0.57 19.85
N GLU A 225 5.51 0.38 18.91
CA GLU A 225 6.01 0.13 17.56
C GLU A 225 7.53 -0.07 17.56
N PHE A 226 8.25 0.59 18.47
CA PHE A 226 9.68 0.32 18.68
C PHE A 226 9.93 -1.13 19.09
N LEU A 227 9.17 -1.64 20.06
CA LEU A 227 9.28 -3.03 20.52
C LEU A 227 8.88 -4.02 19.42
N LEU A 228 7.85 -3.68 18.63
CA LEU A 228 7.44 -4.48 17.47
C LEU A 228 8.57 -4.57 16.45
N LEU A 229 9.15 -3.43 16.05
CA LEU A 229 10.26 -3.39 15.11
C LEU A 229 11.48 -4.15 15.64
N ASP A 230 11.83 -4.03 16.92
CA ASP A 230 12.94 -4.79 17.49
C ASP A 230 12.71 -6.31 17.38
N ASN A 231 11.49 -6.79 17.66
CA ASN A 231 11.14 -8.20 17.48
C ASN A 231 11.18 -8.63 16.00
N VAL A 232 10.64 -7.83 15.09
CA VAL A 232 10.72 -8.07 13.63
C VAL A 232 12.19 -8.11 13.19
N GLY A 233 13.01 -7.21 13.71
CA GLY A 233 14.43 -7.10 13.42
C GLY A 233 15.20 -8.35 13.83
N ARG A 234 14.91 -8.89 15.02
CA ARG A 234 15.50 -10.15 15.49
C ARG A 234 15.09 -11.34 14.62
N CYS A 235 13.81 -11.44 14.26
CA CYS A 235 13.29 -12.55 13.45
C CYS A 235 13.88 -12.55 12.02
N LEU A 236 13.91 -11.37 11.39
CA LEU A 236 14.36 -11.21 10.01
C LEU A 236 15.86 -10.97 9.87
N GLY A 237 16.57 -10.71 10.98
CA GLY A 237 17.97 -10.27 10.95
C GLY A 237 18.12 -8.89 10.31
N ILE A 238 17.29 -7.93 10.71
CA ILE A 238 17.32 -6.51 10.30
C ILE A 238 17.70 -5.66 11.51
N LYS A 239 18.50 -4.62 11.29
CA LYS A 239 18.80 -3.58 12.27
C LYS A 239 18.01 -2.32 11.91
N PHE A 240 17.19 -1.84 12.84
CA PHE A 240 16.51 -0.57 12.67
C PHE A 240 17.38 0.56 13.24
N LYS A 241 17.65 1.57 12.43
CA LYS A 241 18.40 2.76 12.81
C LYS A 241 17.43 3.92 12.95
N TYR A 242 17.44 4.54 14.11
CA TYR A 242 16.62 5.70 14.42
C TYR A 242 17.50 6.96 14.46
N PRO A 243 17.02 8.10 13.94
CA PRO A 243 17.68 9.39 14.10
C PRO A 243 17.59 9.86 15.56
N ASN A 244 18.47 10.78 15.94
CA ASN A 244 18.41 11.43 17.26
C ASN A 244 17.21 12.37 17.38
N ASN A 245 16.73 12.90 16.25
CA ASN A 245 15.58 13.80 16.21
C ASN A 245 14.37 13.03 15.69
N VAL A 246 13.28 13.08 16.45
CA VAL A 246 11.98 12.50 16.04
C VAL A 246 11.14 13.57 15.34
N SER A 247 10.28 13.15 14.41
CA SER A 247 9.27 14.05 13.86
C SER A 247 8.14 14.25 14.87
N ASN A 248 7.64 15.47 15.03
CA ASN A 248 6.49 15.74 15.91
C ASN A 248 5.14 15.59 15.20
N ALA A 249 5.13 15.25 13.91
CA ALA A 249 3.91 15.00 13.16
C ALA A 249 4.16 14.06 11.96
N TRP A 250 3.09 13.39 11.54
CA TRP A 250 3.11 12.40 10.46
C TRP A 250 3.47 12.99 9.10
N GLY A 251 3.01 14.20 8.82
CA GLY A 251 3.06 14.81 7.49
C GLY A 251 1.68 14.91 6.86
N ARG A 252 1.57 15.77 5.84
CA ARG A 252 0.37 15.96 5.01
C ARG A 252 0.76 16.19 3.56
N LYS A 253 -0.11 15.80 2.64
CA LYS A 253 0.02 16.12 1.22
C LYS A 253 -0.19 17.61 0.99
N THR A 254 0.71 18.23 0.24
CA THR A 254 0.64 19.63 -0.19
C THR A 254 -0.17 19.74 -1.48
N ILE A 255 -0.57 20.96 -1.85
CA ILE A 255 -1.27 21.24 -3.12
C ILE A 255 -0.44 20.79 -4.33
N ASN A 256 0.89 20.81 -4.21
CA ASN A 256 1.82 20.39 -5.26
C ASN A 256 2.04 18.86 -5.31
N GLY A 257 1.30 18.08 -4.52
CA GLY A 257 1.43 16.62 -4.44
C GLY A 257 2.60 16.10 -3.60
N SER A 258 3.52 16.97 -3.18
CA SER A 258 4.59 16.62 -2.24
C SER A 258 4.07 16.44 -0.81
N TYR A 259 4.80 15.70 0.04
CA TYR A 259 4.45 15.49 1.44
C TYR A 259 5.40 16.25 2.38
N THR A 260 4.88 16.62 3.54
CA THR A 260 5.65 17.26 4.62
C THR A 260 6.11 16.26 5.68
N LEU A 261 7.09 16.64 6.50
CA LEU A 261 7.50 15.94 7.73
C LEU A 261 7.80 14.43 7.54
N GLY A 262 7.20 13.55 8.34
CA GLY A 262 7.50 12.11 8.34
C GLY A 262 7.27 11.45 6.97
N MET A 263 6.09 11.69 6.38
CA MET A 263 5.75 11.23 5.03
C MET A 263 6.65 11.84 3.97
N GLY A 264 6.92 13.15 4.05
CA GLY A 264 7.84 13.84 3.13
C GLY A 264 9.25 13.22 3.16
N ALA A 265 9.74 12.89 4.36
CA ALA A 265 11.07 12.30 4.51
C ALA A 265 11.16 10.88 3.92
N VAL A 266 10.06 10.12 3.90
CA VAL A 266 9.98 8.82 3.20
C VAL A 266 9.85 9.04 1.69
N GLN A 267 9.01 9.98 1.24
CA GLN A 267 8.87 10.33 -0.19
C GLN A 267 10.20 10.77 -0.81
N GLU A 268 10.97 11.61 -0.10
CA GLU A 268 12.31 12.05 -0.48
C GLU A 268 13.40 10.98 -0.30
N ARG A 269 13.02 9.77 0.15
CA ARG A 269 13.91 8.61 0.35
C ARG A 269 15.05 8.87 1.34
N LYS A 270 14.85 9.82 2.27
CA LYS A 270 15.77 10.05 3.39
C LYS A 270 15.67 8.93 4.43
N PHE A 271 14.48 8.35 4.56
CA PHE A 271 14.20 7.21 5.42
C PHE A 271 13.51 6.11 4.62
N ASP A 272 13.71 4.86 5.05
CA ASP A 272 13.17 3.67 4.41
C ASP A 272 11.76 3.32 4.92
N LEU A 273 11.45 3.75 6.14
CA LEU A 273 10.19 3.47 6.84
C LEU A 273 9.85 4.64 7.74
N ALA A 274 8.57 5.00 7.86
CA ALA A 274 8.09 5.86 8.93
C ALA A 274 7.19 5.06 9.88
N VAL A 275 7.27 5.35 11.18
CA VAL A 275 6.46 4.71 12.22
C VAL A 275 6.00 5.76 13.22
N GLY A 276 4.81 5.57 13.78
CA GLY A 276 4.27 6.40 14.86
C GLY A 276 2.74 6.45 14.85
N GLY A 277 2.04 5.34 14.63
CA GLY A 277 0.56 5.32 14.62
C GLY A 277 -0.05 5.87 13.33
N TYR A 278 0.35 5.34 12.17
CA TYR A 278 -0.25 5.69 10.88
C TYR A 278 -1.55 4.89 10.64
N HIS A 279 -2.65 5.58 10.32
CA HIS A 279 -3.94 4.93 10.03
C HIS A 279 -4.00 4.38 8.60
N ALA A 280 -4.20 3.08 8.44
CA ALA A 280 -4.17 2.42 7.13
C ALA A 280 -5.15 3.02 6.09
N ASN A 281 -6.30 3.48 6.55
CA ASN A 281 -7.37 4.01 5.69
C ASN A 281 -7.34 5.54 5.55
N SER A 282 -6.26 6.22 5.96
CA SER A 282 -6.16 7.66 5.76
C SER A 282 -5.97 7.98 4.27
N PRO A 283 -6.69 8.96 3.71
CA PRO A 283 -6.46 9.44 2.34
C PRO A 283 -5.01 9.88 2.08
N ASP A 284 -4.33 10.38 3.13
CA ASP A 284 -2.94 10.81 3.06
C ASP A 284 -1.94 9.64 2.87
N ASN A 285 -2.39 8.40 3.10
CA ASN A 285 -1.53 7.21 3.03
C ASN A 285 -1.66 6.45 1.72
N VAL A 286 -2.57 6.84 0.82
CA VAL A 286 -2.85 6.10 -0.43
C VAL A 286 -1.63 6.03 -1.37
N ASP A 287 -0.73 7.01 -1.28
CA ASP A 287 0.47 7.08 -2.10
C ASP A 287 1.66 6.26 -1.52
N PHE A 288 1.50 5.69 -0.33
CA PHE A 288 2.54 4.93 0.35
C PHE A 288 2.16 3.46 0.51
N ASP A 289 3.17 2.59 0.42
CA ASP A 289 3.02 1.20 0.82
C ASP A 289 2.93 1.11 2.34
N MET A 290 1.85 0.50 2.84
CA MET A 290 1.66 0.26 4.26
C MET A 290 1.92 -1.19 4.63
N ILE A 291 2.48 -1.40 5.81
CA ILE A 291 2.52 -2.74 6.42
C ILE A 291 1.12 -3.16 6.86
N TYR A 292 0.94 -4.46 7.09
CA TYR A 292 -0.33 -4.96 7.60
C TYR A 292 -0.66 -4.28 8.95
N PRO A 293 -1.88 -3.75 9.13
CA PRO A 293 -2.29 -3.13 10.40
C PRO A 293 -2.16 -4.15 11.54
N HIS A 294 -1.46 -3.78 12.60
CA HIS A 294 -1.23 -4.64 13.76
C HIS A 294 -2.04 -4.21 15.00
N MET A 295 -2.79 -3.11 14.86
CA MET A 295 -3.70 -2.59 15.88
C MET A 295 -4.90 -1.99 15.16
N GLU A 296 -6.08 -2.22 15.74
CA GLU A 296 -7.32 -1.55 15.36
C GLU A 296 -7.62 -0.46 16.39
N ASP A 297 -8.07 0.69 15.91
CA ASP A 297 -8.43 1.84 16.74
C ASP A 297 -9.81 2.34 16.32
N ASN A 298 -10.53 2.94 17.26
CA ASN A 298 -11.88 3.44 17.06
C ASN A 298 -11.95 4.93 17.35
N VAL A 299 -12.78 5.65 16.58
CA VAL A 299 -13.12 7.03 16.91
C VAL A 299 -14.00 7.01 18.16
N VAL A 300 -13.43 7.44 19.28
CA VAL A 300 -14.13 7.54 20.57
C VAL A 300 -14.34 9.00 20.94
N VAL A 301 -15.51 9.30 21.49
CA VAL A 301 -15.78 10.62 22.08
C VAL A 301 -15.36 10.56 23.54
N VAL A 302 -14.29 11.26 23.87
CA VAL A 302 -13.81 11.37 25.26
C VAL A 302 -14.61 12.46 25.96
N VAL A 303 -15.47 12.05 26.90
CA VAL A 303 -16.18 12.96 27.79
C VAL A 303 -15.53 12.94 29.18
N HIS A 304 -15.67 14.05 29.91
CA HIS A 304 -15.28 14.06 31.31
C HIS A 304 -16.04 12.96 32.05
N SER A 305 -15.33 12.23 32.92
CA SER A 305 -16.01 11.35 33.86
C SER A 305 -17.04 12.17 34.63
N ALA A 306 -18.26 11.63 34.78
CA ALA A 306 -19.25 12.25 35.64
C ALA A 306 -18.64 12.46 37.03
N ASN A 307 -18.87 13.64 37.61
CA ASN A 307 -18.51 13.87 38.99
C ASN A 307 -19.26 12.85 39.85
N VAL A 308 -18.55 12.21 40.78
CA VAL A 308 -19.21 11.32 41.74
C VAL A 308 -20.05 12.19 42.65
N GLU A 309 -21.36 12.22 42.42
CA GLU A 309 -22.28 12.87 43.35
C GLU A 309 -22.40 12.05 44.63
N ALA A 310 -22.53 12.74 45.76
CA ALA A 310 -22.76 12.08 47.04
C ALA A 310 -24.11 11.36 47.00
N ARG A 311 -24.13 10.07 47.34
CA ARG A 311 -25.31 9.18 47.24
C ARG A 311 -26.58 9.72 47.91
N TRP A 312 -26.44 10.56 48.94
CA TRP A 312 -27.58 11.18 49.62
C TRP A 312 -28.36 12.14 48.70
N LYS A 313 -27.69 12.80 47.75
CA LYS A 313 -28.37 13.67 46.77
C LYS A 313 -29.29 12.85 45.89
N SER A 314 -28.82 11.70 45.39
CA SER A 314 -29.67 10.75 44.66
C SER A 314 -30.84 10.24 45.49
N THR A 315 -30.67 10.13 46.82
CA THR A 315 -31.78 9.75 47.72
C THR A 315 -32.85 10.85 47.78
N ILE A 316 -32.44 12.12 47.82
CA ILE A 316 -33.35 13.27 47.78
C ILE A 316 -34.01 13.39 46.40
N ASP A 317 -33.27 13.19 45.32
CA ASP A 317 -33.80 13.29 43.94
C ASP A 317 -34.88 12.25 43.64
N ILE A 318 -34.86 11.09 44.31
CA ILE A 318 -35.92 10.07 44.21
C ILE A 318 -37.25 10.59 44.74
N PHE A 319 -37.22 11.39 45.81
CA PHE A 319 -38.43 11.98 46.36
C PHE A 319 -38.64 13.34 45.71
N GLN A 320 -39.53 13.40 44.70
CA GLN A 320 -39.89 14.69 44.13
C GLN A 320 -40.39 15.60 45.26
N PHE A 321 -40.01 16.88 45.25
CA PHE A 321 -40.36 17.83 46.33
C PHE A 321 -41.86 17.80 46.68
N ARG A 322 -42.70 17.49 45.68
CA ARG A 322 -44.14 17.28 45.85
C ARG A 322 -44.46 16.10 46.78
N GLU A 323 -43.83 14.94 46.60
CA GLU A 323 -44.05 13.73 47.41
C GLU A 323 -43.54 13.93 48.83
N LEU A 324 -42.38 14.57 49.01
CA LEU A 324 -41.91 14.98 50.34
C LEU A 324 -42.91 15.93 51.01
N SER A 325 -43.46 16.89 50.27
CA SER A 325 -44.42 17.84 50.83
C SER A 325 -45.73 17.16 51.26
N GLU A 326 -46.19 16.14 50.53
CA GLU A 326 -47.40 15.39 50.89
C GLU A 326 -47.15 14.45 52.07
N ILE A 327 -45.98 13.82 52.16
CA ILE A 327 -45.58 13.04 53.34
C ILE A 327 -45.48 13.94 54.57
N PHE A 328 -44.85 15.12 54.44
CA PHE A 328 -44.76 16.10 55.53
C PHE A 328 -46.14 16.60 55.97
N LYS A 329 -47.06 16.89 55.03
CA LYS A 329 -48.45 17.22 55.36
C LYS A 329 -49.13 16.07 56.12
N PHE A 330 -48.96 14.82 55.66
CA PHE A 330 -49.57 13.66 56.30
C PHE A 330 -49.06 13.44 57.73
N ILE A 331 -47.75 13.59 57.96
CA ILE A 331 -47.14 13.51 59.30
C ILE A 331 -47.69 14.62 60.21
N MET A 332 -47.74 15.86 59.71
CA MET A 332 -48.28 17.00 60.47
C MET A 332 -49.78 16.81 60.81
N TYR A 333 -50.58 16.26 59.89
CA TYR A 333 -51.99 15.99 60.14
C TYR A 333 -52.23 14.86 61.16
N LEU A 334 -51.39 13.83 61.17
CA LEU A 334 -51.45 12.76 62.17
C LEU A 334 -51.08 13.25 63.57
N ASP A 335 -50.11 14.15 63.68
CA ASP A 335 -49.68 14.71 64.96
C ASP A 335 -50.80 15.54 65.61
N VAL A 336 -51.45 16.42 64.83
CA VAL A 336 -52.60 17.23 65.28
C VAL A 336 -53.79 16.37 65.70
N THR A 337 -54.11 15.32 64.95
CA THR A 337 -55.25 14.42 65.29
C THR A 337 -54.95 13.48 66.46
N SER A 338 -53.68 13.20 66.76
CA SER A 338 -53.28 12.45 67.96
C SER A 338 -53.33 13.32 69.23
N PHE A 339 -53.05 14.62 69.11
CA PHE A 339 -53.21 15.59 70.20
C PHE A 339 -54.69 15.79 70.60
N ASP A 340 -55.60 15.82 69.62
CA ASP A 340 -57.04 15.94 69.90
C ASP A 340 -57.63 14.69 70.59
N LYS A 341 -57.03 13.50 70.38
CA LYS A 341 -57.45 12.26 71.05
C LYS A 341 -56.86 12.08 72.46
N LEU A 342 -55.78 12.78 72.81
CA LEU A 342 -55.21 12.76 74.16
C LEU A 342 -55.95 13.67 75.15
N ASN A 343 -56.84 14.57 74.68
CA ASN A 343 -57.54 15.54 75.53
C ASN A 343 -59.03 15.27 75.77
N LEU A 344 -59.60 14.16 75.30
CA LEU A 344 -61.05 13.90 75.40
C LEU A 344 -61.44 12.65 76.23
N SER A 345 -60.57 12.16 77.13
CA SER A 345 -60.95 11.08 78.07
C SER A 345 -60.50 11.29 79.53
N GLN A 346 -60.15 12.51 79.95
CA GLN A 346 -59.74 12.76 81.34
C GLN A 346 -60.43 13.92 82.06
N PHE A 347 -61.60 14.37 81.60
CA PHE A 347 -62.44 15.26 82.40
C PHE A 347 -63.90 14.80 82.31
N ASP A 348 -64.28 13.95 83.27
CA ASP A 348 -65.62 13.96 83.89
C ASP A 348 -65.83 15.30 84.62
#